data_AF-A0A1H7SKH5-F1
#
_entry.id   AF-A0A1H7SKH5-F1
#
_cell.length_a   1.000
_cell.length_b   1.000
_cell.length_c   1.000
_cell.angle_alpha   90.00
_cell.angle_beta   90.00
_cell.angle_gamma   90.00
#
_symmetry.space_group_name_H-M   'P 1'
#
loop_
_entity.id
_entity.type
_entity.pdbx_description
1 polymer ?
#
loop_
_entity_poly.entity_id
_entity_poly.type
_entity_poly.pdbx_seq_one_letter_code
_entity_poly.pdbx_strand_id
1 'polypeptide(L)'
;MSETHDWDRLFHAYAVATDTPAHLEALVSADETAFSTAMEHLYGAVLHQGTIYPATAPAVAAVAQAVSFWIGGADRKTASARLPALVDFLDAAGDSLALIGELRPDEGDAMPPSGEDEREFFEALASDDEEESEEAWESPVAEALMALAIPALRQQADPVLEGLLQLMRSDAFAHKAGAVSALARWNGNSTPPYQHRVAAALGSFADSATERDDRAAAVLALGTVGADVSGRLADADPAIRACAALCLPRSGEAAEELVRALTQPEEVDRWFERRPSSFPMHVRFTLLNSLLQRETSFAAILPAAVAIVQLSTPYTADNDWGPLLRAAFPEVEFVPGQYPPVPENIGAPQRQLLAALVANEGLWGTNVGNAGLALMRVGLPYDRQAIAVLLEDATGDE
;
A
#
# COMPACT_ATOMS: atom_id res chain seq x y z
N MET A 1 -16.04 8.22 24.60
CA MET A 1 -15.11 8.18 23.44
C MET A 1 -15.44 9.28 22.43
N SER A 2 -16.72 9.68 22.29
CA SER A 2 -17.22 10.71 21.36
C SER A 2 -17.14 12.17 21.86
N GLU A 3 -17.33 12.44 23.16
CA GLU A 3 -17.52 13.80 23.73
C GLU A 3 -16.29 14.73 23.71
N THR A 4 -15.13 14.29 23.22
CA THR A 4 -13.88 15.05 23.30
C THR A 4 -13.62 15.94 22.07
N HIS A 5 -14.35 15.72 20.98
CA HIS A 5 -14.17 16.44 19.72
C HIS A 5 -15.46 17.17 19.30
N ASP A 6 -15.29 18.32 18.66
CA ASP A 6 -16.38 19.10 18.07
C ASP A 6 -16.71 18.53 16.69
N TRP A 7 -17.59 17.52 16.65
CA TRP A 7 -17.95 16.80 15.42
C TRP A 7 -18.74 17.63 14.41
N ASP A 8 -19.33 18.74 14.86
CA ASP A 8 -19.97 19.74 13.99
C ASP A 8 -18.93 20.54 13.18
N ARG A 9 -17.65 20.45 13.55
CA ARG A 9 -16.50 21.08 12.87
C ARG A 9 -15.51 20.08 12.30
N LEU A 10 -15.99 18.87 12.02
CA LEU A 10 -15.24 17.84 11.32
C LEU A 10 -16.06 17.32 10.15
N PHE A 11 -15.40 16.88 9.10
CA PHE A 11 -16.07 16.21 7.98
C PHE A 11 -15.32 14.94 7.59
N HIS A 12 -16.04 14.05 6.93
CA HIS A 12 -15.54 12.87 6.23
C HIS A 12 -15.94 12.95 4.75
N ALA A 13 -15.73 11.90 3.96
CA ALA A 13 -15.87 11.93 2.49
C ALA A 13 -17.22 12.36 1.88
N TYR A 14 -18.26 12.55 2.70
CA TYR A 14 -19.63 12.75 2.22
C TYR A 14 -20.34 13.93 2.87
N ALA A 15 -20.00 14.29 4.11
CA ALA A 15 -20.70 15.31 4.87
C ALA A 15 -19.91 15.71 6.12
N VAL A 16 -20.49 16.66 6.87
CA VAL A 16 -20.15 16.93 8.28
C VAL A 16 -20.30 15.64 9.10
N ALA A 17 -19.31 15.34 9.94
CA ALA A 17 -19.13 14.05 10.61
C ALA A 17 -19.98 13.87 11.88
N THR A 18 -21.18 14.42 11.93
CA THR A 18 -22.07 14.39 13.11
C THR A 18 -22.66 13.00 13.40
N ASP A 19 -22.66 12.12 12.41
CA ASP A 19 -23.07 10.70 12.49
C ASP A 19 -21.99 9.80 13.11
N THR A 20 -20.73 10.16 12.92
CA THR A 20 -19.54 9.37 13.25
C THR A 20 -19.44 9.02 14.74
N PRO A 21 -19.78 9.90 15.71
CA PRO A 21 -19.82 9.56 17.13
C PRO A 21 -20.57 8.27 17.48
N ALA A 22 -21.74 8.05 16.88
CA ALA A 22 -22.56 6.87 17.17
C ALA A 22 -21.87 5.59 16.69
N HIS A 23 -21.19 5.64 15.54
CA HIS A 23 -20.39 4.54 15.02
C HIS A 23 -19.18 4.25 15.92
N LEU A 24 -18.50 5.27 16.44
CA LEU A 24 -17.35 5.08 17.34
C LEU A 24 -17.74 4.43 18.67
N GLU A 25 -18.91 4.75 19.21
CA GLU A 25 -19.44 4.09 20.42
C GLU A 25 -19.76 2.61 20.17
N ALA A 26 -20.23 2.27 18.97
CA ALA A 26 -20.52 0.89 18.60
C ALA A 26 -19.26 -0.01 18.49
N LEU A 27 -18.05 0.56 18.42
CA LEU A 27 -16.79 -0.22 18.36
C LEU A 27 -16.52 -1.08 19.61
N VAL A 28 -17.09 -0.70 20.75
CA VAL A 28 -17.00 -1.44 22.02
C VAL A 28 -18.28 -2.20 22.36
N SER A 29 -19.26 -2.19 21.45
CA SER A 29 -20.51 -2.92 21.62
C SER A 29 -20.30 -4.43 21.46
N ALA A 30 -21.10 -5.21 22.19
CA ALA A 30 -21.21 -6.65 21.97
C ALA A 30 -22.06 -6.99 20.73
N ASP A 31 -22.86 -6.04 20.22
CA ASP A 31 -23.68 -6.22 19.02
C ASP A 31 -22.81 -6.28 17.76
N GLU A 32 -22.86 -7.41 17.08
CA GLU A 32 -22.11 -7.67 15.86
C GLU A 32 -22.54 -6.84 14.68
N THR A 33 -23.84 -6.59 14.53
CA THR A 33 -24.35 -5.77 13.44
C THR A 33 -23.91 -4.33 13.65
N ALA A 34 -24.06 -3.80 14.87
CA ALA A 34 -23.62 -2.44 15.20
C ALA A 34 -22.11 -2.26 14.97
N PHE A 35 -21.29 -3.23 15.38
CA PHE A 35 -19.85 -3.21 15.12
C PHE A 35 -19.53 -3.25 13.62
N SER A 36 -20.18 -4.13 12.86
CA SER A 36 -19.96 -4.23 11.40
C SER A 36 -20.30 -2.92 10.70
N THR A 37 -21.47 -2.34 11.00
CA THR A 37 -21.87 -1.04 10.45
C THR A 37 -20.91 0.08 10.85
N ALA A 38 -20.36 0.05 12.07
CA ALA A 38 -19.33 1.00 12.46
C ALA A 38 -18.04 0.84 11.65
N MET A 39 -17.57 -0.39 11.43
CA MET A 39 -16.39 -0.63 10.58
C MET A 39 -16.63 -0.24 9.13
N GLU A 40 -17.83 -0.49 8.59
CA GLU A 40 -18.23 -0.04 7.25
C GLU A 40 -18.21 1.49 7.14
N HIS A 41 -18.71 2.21 8.14
CA HIS A 41 -18.62 3.68 8.19
C HIS A 41 -17.17 4.18 8.22
N LEU A 42 -16.33 3.54 9.03
CA LEU A 42 -14.92 3.91 9.13
C LEU A 42 -14.17 3.81 7.78
N TYR A 43 -14.39 2.74 7.01
CA TYR A 43 -13.77 2.58 5.69
C TYR A 43 -14.51 3.33 4.58
N GLY A 44 -15.83 3.41 4.66
CA GLY A 44 -16.68 4.00 3.64
C GLY A 44 -16.69 5.53 3.66
N ALA A 45 -16.54 6.14 4.84
CA ALA A 45 -16.62 7.59 4.99
C ALA A 45 -15.32 8.18 5.55
N VAL A 46 -14.86 7.67 6.70
CA VAL A 46 -13.79 8.33 7.49
C VAL A 46 -12.40 8.16 6.89
N LEU A 47 -12.11 7.01 6.26
CA LEU A 47 -10.87 6.72 5.54
C LEU A 47 -11.17 6.30 4.09
N HIS A 48 -12.15 6.97 3.48
CA HIS A 48 -12.65 6.61 2.15
C HIS A 48 -11.51 6.65 1.12
N GLN A 49 -11.26 5.49 0.49
CA GLN A 49 -10.18 5.28 -0.48
C GLN A 49 -8.79 5.70 0.04
N GLY A 50 -8.58 5.64 1.36
CA GLY A 50 -7.32 6.00 2.00
C GLY A 50 -7.12 7.51 2.19
N THR A 51 -8.09 8.36 1.85
CA THR A 51 -8.01 9.81 2.06
C THR A 51 -8.07 10.15 3.56
N ILE A 52 -7.19 11.04 4.01
CA ILE A 52 -7.20 11.57 5.38
C ILE A 52 -8.10 12.81 5.42
N TYR A 53 -9.23 12.70 6.12
CA TYR A 53 -10.17 13.79 6.39
C TYR A 53 -10.00 14.33 7.82
N PRO A 54 -10.54 15.52 8.15
CA PRO A 54 -10.53 16.03 9.52
C PRO A 54 -11.08 15.04 10.56
N ALA A 55 -12.09 14.24 10.21
CA ALA A 55 -12.65 13.21 11.09
C ALA A 55 -11.71 12.00 11.34
N THR A 56 -10.68 11.77 10.50
CA THR A 56 -9.83 10.58 10.55
C THR A 56 -9.02 10.50 11.83
N ALA A 57 -8.38 11.59 12.27
CA ALA A 57 -7.54 11.58 13.47
C ALA A 57 -8.33 11.27 14.76
N PRO A 58 -9.46 11.92 15.06
CA PRO A 58 -10.34 11.54 16.15
C PRO A 58 -10.83 10.09 16.10
N ALA A 59 -11.20 9.60 14.91
CA ALA A 59 -11.66 8.23 14.74
C ALA A 59 -10.54 7.21 15.03
N VAL A 60 -9.32 7.45 14.55
CA VAL A 60 -8.14 6.61 14.84
C VAL A 60 -7.84 6.58 16.34
N ALA A 61 -7.93 7.72 17.02
CA ALA A 61 -7.77 7.78 18.47
C ALA A 61 -8.83 6.93 19.21
N ALA A 62 -10.08 6.97 18.75
CA ALA A 62 -11.16 6.13 19.28
C ALA A 62 -10.93 4.64 19.00
N VAL A 63 -10.48 4.26 17.80
CA VAL A 63 -10.15 2.86 17.47
C VAL A 63 -9.01 2.33 18.34
N ALA A 64 -7.97 3.12 18.60
CA ALA A 64 -6.88 2.74 19.52
C ALA A 64 -7.38 2.50 20.95
N GLN A 65 -8.34 3.31 21.41
CA GLN A 65 -9.01 3.09 22.70
C GLN A 65 -9.88 1.82 22.68
N ALA A 66 -10.58 1.53 21.57
CA ALA A 66 -11.35 0.30 21.42
C ALA A 66 -10.45 -0.95 21.46
N VAL A 67 -9.27 -0.91 20.84
CA VAL A 67 -8.26 -1.97 20.96
C VAL A 67 -7.90 -2.20 22.43
N SER A 68 -7.61 -1.14 23.17
CA SER A 68 -7.29 -1.21 24.60
C SER A 68 -8.46 -1.76 25.44
N PHE A 69 -9.69 -1.39 25.12
CA PHE A 69 -10.91 -1.90 25.75
C PHE A 69 -11.04 -3.43 25.58
N TRP A 70 -10.90 -3.93 24.35
CA TRP A 70 -11.04 -5.36 24.06
C TRP A 70 -9.91 -6.20 24.66
N ILE A 71 -8.72 -5.63 24.87
CA ILE A 71 -7.62 -6.28 25.61
C ILE A 71 -7.92 -6.35 27.12
N GLY A 72 -8.55 -5.32 27.68
CA GLY A 72 -8.63 -5.05 29.12
C GLY A 72 -9.64 -5.84 29.94
N GLY A 73 -10.38 -6.80 29.37
CA GLY A 73 -11.29 -7.65 30.15
C GLY A 73 -12.64 -7.96 29.51
N ALA A 74 -12.82 -7.67 28.23
CA ALA A 74 -13.99 -8.10 27.48
C ALA A 74 -14.03 -9.62 27.28
N ASP A 75 -15.19 -10.15 26.90
CA ASP A 75 -15.34 -11.56 26.51
C ASP A 75 -14.31 -11.93 25.44
N ARG A 76 -13.48 -12.95 25.72
CA ARG A 76 -12.35 -13.35 24.87
C ARG A 76 -12.81 -13.71 23.45
N LYS A 77 -13.97 -14.36 23.31
CA LYS A 77 -14.49 -14.77 22.00
C LYS A 77 -14.83 -13.54 21.15
N THR A 78 -15.53 -12.57 21.73
CA THR A 78 -15.85 -11.31 21.07
C THR A 78 -14.57 -10.53 20.76
N ALA A 79 -13.65 -10.39 21.73
CA ALA A 79 -12.39 -9.69 21.53
C ALA A 79 -11.58 -10.28 20.35
N SER A 80 -11.47 -11.60 20.26
CA SER A 80 -10.78 -12.27 19.14
C SER A 80 -11.44 -12.02 17.78
N ALA A 81 -12.73 -11.68 17.72
CA ALA A 81 -13.42 -11.31 16.50
C ALA A 81 -13.31 -9.81 16.16
N ARG A 82 -13.19 -8.92 17.16
CA ARG A 82 -13.13 -7.46 16.96
C ARG A 82 -11.73 -6.92 16.72
N LEU A 83 -10.75 -7.43 17.48
CA LEU A 83 -9.37 -6.97 17.42
C LEU A 83 -8.75 -7.01 16.01
N PRO A 84 -8.97 -8.05 15.16
CA PRO A 84 -8.43 -8.02 13.80
C PRO A 84 -8.91 -6.80 13.01
N ALA A 85 -10.22 -6.55 12.97
CA ALA A 85 -10.80 -5.46 12.20
C ALA A 85 -10.34 -4.07 12.70
N LEU A 86 -10.21 -3.90 14.02
CA LEU A 86 -9.69 -2.66 14.60
C LEU A 86 -8.21 -2.44 14.25
N VAL A 87 -7.40 -3.49 14.30
CA VAL A 87 -5.97 -3.43 13.93
C VAL A 87 -5.81 -3.16 12.43
N ASP A 88 -6.63 -3.79 11.59
CA ASP A 88 -6.60 -3.58 10.14
C ASP A 88 -6.96 -2.14 9.77
N PHE A 89 -7.88 -1.50 10.49
CA PHE A 89 -8.17 -0.08 10.31
C PHE A 89 -7.00 0.81 10.73
N LEU A 90 -6.35 0.50 11.85
CA LEU A 90 -5.14 1.23 12.27
C LEU A 90 -3.99 1.02 11.28
N ASP A 91 -3.80 -0.18 10.72
CA ASP A 91 -2.82 -0.45 9.67
C ASP A 91 -3.11 0.39 8.42
N ALA A 92 -4.36 0.40 7.95
CA ALA A 92 -4.78 1.19 6.79
C ALA A 92 -4.58 2.70 6.99
N ALA A 93 -4.94 3.25 8.16
CA ALA A 93 -4.70 4.67 8.45
C ALA A 93 -3.20 5.01 8.51
N GLY A 94 -2.39 4.09 9.04
CA GLY A 94 -0.92 4.23 9.02
C GLY A 94 -0.34 4.15 7.61
N ASP A 95 -0.90 3.33 6.73
CA ASP A 95 -0.51 3.22 5.31
C ASP A 95 -0.81 4.51 4.55
N SER A 96 -2.03 5.04 4.70
CA SER A 96 -2.42 6.35 4.15
C SER A 96 -1.46 7.46 4.57
N LEU A 97 -1.08 7.47 5.85
CA LEU A 97 -0.17 8.48 6.40
C LEU A 97 1.26 8.35 5.82
N ALA A 98 1.74 7.11 5.63
CA ALA A 98 3.04 6.85 5.01
C ALA A 98 3.05 7.28 3.53
N LEU A 99 2.00 6.90 2.77
CA LEU A 99 1.86 7.25 1.36
C LEU A 99 1.83 8.77 1.13
N ILE A 100 1.09 9.51 1.96
CA ILE A 100 1.07 10.98 1.88
C ILE A 100 2.45 11.58 2.16
N GLY A 101 3.20 11.03 3.12
CA GLY A 101 4.58 11.45 3.39
C GLY A 101 5.52 11.26 2.20
N GLU A 102 5.30 10.25 1.37
CA GLU A 102 6.08 10.01 0.13
C GLU A 102 5.66 10.94 -1.01
N LEU A 103 4.35 11.15 -1.20
CA LEU A 103 3.81 11.97 -2.29
C LEU A 103 4.00 13.47 -2.04
N ARG A 104 4.00 13.89 -0.77
CA ARG A 104 4.01 15.29 -0.35
C ARG A 104 4.96 15.51 0.83
N PRO A 105 6.29 15.39 0.61
CA PRO A 105 7.29 15.49 1.68
C PRO A 105 7.36 16.89 2.31
N ASP A 106 6.90 17.93 1.60
CA ASP A 106 6.95 19.34 2.01
C ASP A 106 5.63 19.87 2.61
N GLU A 107 4.62 19.02 2.85
CA GLU A 107 3.38 19.41 3.53
C GLU A 107 3.61 19.67 5.03
N GLY A 108 3.98 20.91 5.35
CA GLY A 108 4.23 21.36 6.72
C GLY A 108 3.60 22.71 7.10
N ASP A 109 3.06 23.47 6.15
CA ASP A 109 2.73 24.90 6.34
C ASP A 109 1.30 25.26 5.92
N ALA A 110 0.35 24.33 6.02
CA ALA A 110 -1.06 24.65 5.79
C ALA A 110 -1.53 25.69 6.82
N MET A 111 -1.89 26.88 6.33
CA MET A 111 -2.44 27.93 7.18
C MET A 111 -3.89 27.59 7.54
N PRO A 112 -4.27 27.63 8.83
CA PRO A 112 -5.66 27.44 9.20
C PRO A 112 -6.54 28.51 8.58
N PRO A 113 -7.74 28.14 8.08
CA PRO A 113 -8.71 29.11 7.62
C PRO A 113 -9.09 30.07 8.76
N SER A 114 -9.63 31.25 8.40
CA SER A 114 -10.18 32.11 9.44
C SER A 114 -11.40 31.46 10.08
N GLY A 115 -11.70 31.81 11.32
CA GLY A 115 -12.90 31.26 11.99
C GLY A 115 -14.22 31.74 11.36
N GLU A 116 -14.19 32.70 10.44
CA GLU A 116 -15.36 33.09 9.64
C GLU A 116 -15.48 32.16 8.43
N ASP A 117 -14.41 32.02 7.64
CA ASP A 117 -14.38 31.12 6.47
C ASP A 117 -14.71 29.67 6.85
N GLU A 118 -14.21 29.21 8.00
CA GLU A 118 -14.49 27.86 8.49
C GLU A 118 -15.97 27.68 8.85
N ARG A 119 -16.61 28.69 9.45
CA ARG A 119 -18.04 28.62 9.77
C ARG A 119 -18.89 28.63 8.51
N GLU A 120 -18.59 29.52 7.57
CA GLU A 120 -19.30 29.60 6.28
C GLU A 120 -19.16 28.27 5.53
N PHE A 121 -17.96 27.67 5.52
CA PHE A 121 -17.75 26.35 4.95
C PHE A 121 -18.61 25.27 5.59
N PHE A 122 -18.66 25.18 6.92
CA PHE A 122 -19.48 24.15 7.58
C PHE A 122 -20.99 24.39 7.45
N GLU A 123 -21.43 25.65 7.39
CA GLU A 123 -22.82 26.01 7.10
C GLU A 123 -23.21 25.58 5.67
N ALA A 124 -22.36 25.88 4.68
CA ALA A 124 -22.56 25.48 3.29
C ALA A 124 -22.52 23.95 3.10
N LEU A 125 -21.56 23.28 3.73
CA LEU A 125 -21.41 21.83 3.67
C LEU A 125 -22.61 21.09 4.30
N ALA A 126 -23.24 21.68 5.32
CA ALA A 126 -24.43 21.16 5.99
C ALA A 126 -25.75 21.57 5.31
N SER A 127 -25.70 22.36 4.23
CA SER A 127 -26.89 22.82 3.50
C SER A 127 -27.60 21.66 2.82
N ASP A 128 -28.93 21.71 2.80
CA ASP A 128 -29.77 20.81 1.99
C ASP A 128 -29.73 21.19 0.49
N ASP A 129 -29.10 22.32 0.13
CA ASP A 129 -28.86 22.74 -1.25
C ASP A 129 -27.61 22.03 -1.82
N GLU A 130 -27.82 21.16 -2.81
CA GLU A 130 -26.76 20.38 -3.44
C GLU A 130 -25.70 21.27 -4.12
N GLU A 131 -26.09 22.40 -4.72
CA GLU A 131 -25.16 23.32 -5.40
C GLU A 131 -24.23 24.00 -4.38
N GLU A 132 -24.78 24.44 -3.24
CA GLU A 132 -24.03 25.05 -2.14
C GLU A 132 -23.04 24.06 -1.49
N SER A 133 -23.48 22.81 -1.30
CA SER A 133 -22.63 21.75 -0.75
C SER A 133 -21.50 21.36 -1.71
N GLU A 134 -21.78 21.25 -3.02
CA GLU A 134 -20.76 20.99 -4.05
C GLU A 134 -19.73 22.12 -4.14
N GLU A 135 -20.18 23.39 -4.10
CA GLU A 135 -19.28 24.56 -4.07
C GLU A 135 -18.39 24.57 -2.82
N ALA A 136 -18.91 24.14 -1.66
CA ALA A 136 -18.12 24.03 -0.44
C ALA A 136 -16.96 23.04 -0.59
N TRP A 137 -17.18 21.89 -1.24
CA TRP A 137 -16.14 20.89 -1.50
C TRP A 137 -15.02 21.38 -2.41
N GLU A 138 -15.34 22.28 -3.35
CA GLU A 138 -14.36 22.89 -4.25
C GLU A 138 -13.60 24.07 -3.61
N SER A 139 -13.97 24.45 -2.38
CA SER A 139 -13.39 25.60 -1.69
C SER A 139 -11.94 25.36 -1.21
N PRO A 140 -11.09 26.40 -1.16
CA PRO A 140 -9.76 26.31 -0.53
C PRO A 140 -9.80 25.95 0.97
N VAL A 141 -10.94 26.14 1.64
CA VAL A 141 -11.12 25.81 3.06
C VAL A 141 -11.11 24.30 3.25
N ALA A 142 -11.77 23.54 2.37
CA ALA A 142 -11.75 22.08 2.40
C ALA A 142 -10.32 21.54 2.26
N GLU A 143 -9.57 22.04 1.28
CA GLU A 143 -8.16 21.65 1.06
C GLU A 143 -7.29 21.97 2.28
N ALA A 144 -7.42 23.18 2.85
CA ALA A 144 -6.66 23.58 4.03
C ALA A 144 -6.95 22.69 5.26
N LEU A 145 -8.23 22.36 5.50
CA LEU A 145 -8.63 21.49 6.60
C LEU A 145 -8.15 20.05 6.41
N MET A 146 -8.19 19.51 5.19
CA MET A 146 -7.63 18.19 4.88
C MET A 146 -6.10 18.16 5.07
N ALA A 147 -5.39 19.21 4.66
CA ALA A 147 -3.96 19.32 4.88
C ALA A 147 -3.61 19.37 6.38
N LEU A 148 -4.42 20.06 7.20
CA LEU A 148 -4.27 20.10 8.66
C LEU A 148 -4.60 18.77 9.36
N ALA A 149 -5.40 17.91 8.74
CA ALA A 149 -5.72 16.59 9.29
C ALA A 149 -4.50 15.65 9.35
N ILE A 150 -3.53 15.83 8.45
CA ILE A 150 -2.30 15.01 8.39
C ILE A 150 -1.45 15.15 9.66
N PRO A 151 -1.00 16.36 10.08
CA PRO A 151 -0.26 16.51 11.33
C PRO A 151 -1.11 16.15 12.56
N ALA A 152 -2.43 16.34 12.53
CA ALA A 152 -3.32 15.89 13.59
C ALA A 152 -3.33 14.35 13.72
N LEU A 153 -3.28 13.63 12.60
CA LEU A 153 -3.17 12.17 12.58
C LEU A 153 -1.80 11.70 13.07
N ARG A 154 -0.70 12.36 12.68
CA ARG A 154 0.65 12.06 13.19
C ARG A 154 0.71 12.11 14.72
N GLN A 155 0.01 13.06 15.35
CA GLN A 155 -0.05 13.17 16.81
C GLN A 155 -0.72 11.97 17.50
N GLN A 156 -1.46 11.13 16.76
CA GLN A 156 -2.06 9.90 17.29
C GLN A 156 -1.09 8.72 17.34
N ALA A 157 0.15 8.86 16.85
CA ALA A 157 1.10 7.75 16.78
C ALA A 157 1.38 7.10 18.15
N ASP A 158 1.69 7.88 19.18
CA ASP A 158 2.02 7.35 20.51
C ASP A 158 0.82 6.59 21.15
N PRO A 159 -0.41 7.14 21.19
CA PRO A 159 -1.60 6.41 21.65
C PRO A 159 -1.87 5.11 20.88
N VAL A 160 -1.75 5.13 19.55
CA VAL A 160 -1.94 3.95 18.69
C VAL A 160 -0.91 2.88 19.02
N LEU A 161 0.37 3.26 19.09
CA LEU A 161 1.45 2.34 19.41
C LEU A 161 1.31 1.75 20.81
N GLU A 162 0.83 2.51 21.80
CA GLU A 162 0.60 1.97 23.14
C GLU A 162 -0.43 0.83 23.11
N GLY A 163 -1.58 1.02 22.44
CA GLY A 163 -2.60 -0.01 22.31
C GLY A 163 -2.10 -1.25 21.57
N LEU A 164 -1.36 -1.07 20.47
CA LEU A 164 -0.78 -2.17 19.71
C LEU A 164 0.31 -2.92 20.49
N LEU A 165 1.15 -2.22 21.26
CA LEU A 165 2.16 -2.85 22.10
C LEU A 165 1.54 -3.66 23.26
N GLN A 166 0.41 -3.20 23.80
CA GLN A 166 -0.36 -3.97 24.77
C GLN A 166 -0.96 -5.23 24.12
N LEU A 167 -1.50 -5.10 22.90
CA LEU A 167 -2.03 -6.22 22.13
C LEU A 167 -0.98 -7.31 21.92
N MET A 168 0.25 -6.91 21.54
CA MET A 168 1.38 -7.83 21.34
C MET A 168 1.75 -8.63 22.59
N ARG A 169 1.46 -8.12 23.78
CA ARG A 169 1.71 -8.82 25.06
C ARG A 169 0.52 -9.65 25.52
N SER A 170 -0.66 -9.43 24.95
CA SER A 170 -1.89 -10.11 25.35
C SER A 170 -2.01 -11.51 24.74
N ASP A 171 -2.83 -12.35 25.38
CA ASP A 171 -3.29 -13.65 24.86
C ASP A 171 -4.66 -13.55 24.16
N ALA A 172 -5.26 -12.34 24.11
CA ALA A 172 -6.59 -12.12 23.54
C ALA A 172 -6.63 -12.25 22.01
N PHE A 173 -5.46 -12.15 21.37
CA PHE A 173 -5.31 -12.07 19.94
C PHE A 173 -4.35 -13.15 19.44
N ALA A 174 -4.92 -14.19 18.83
CA ALA A 174 -4.15 -15.33 18.34
C ALA A 174 -3.28 -15.00 17.11
N HIS A 175 -3.49 -13.86 16.43
CA HIS A 175 -2.89 -13.56 15.13
C HIS A 175 -2.19 -12.19 15.08
N LYS A 176 -1.10 -12.05 15.84
CA LYS A 176 -0.33 -10.81 15.99
C LYS A 176 0.30 -10.24 14.69
N ALA A 177 0.23 -10.97 13.57
CA ALA A 177 0.76 -10.54 12.27
C ALA A 177 0.20 -9.19 11.77
N GLY A 178 -1.10 -8.94 11.92
CA GLY A 178 -1.68 -7.63 11.55
C GLY A 178 -1.16 -6.48 12.43
N ALA A 179 -0.92 -6.77 13.71
CA ALA A 179 -0.43 -5.78 14.66
C ALA A 179 1.03 -5.40 14.40
N VAL A 180 1.88 -6.31 13.90
CA VAL A 180 3.28 -5.97 13.60
C VAL A 180 3.43 -5.02 12.41
N SER A 181 2.56 -5.15 11.40
CA SER A 181 2.50 -4.19 10.29
C SER A 181 2.10 -2.80 10.80
N ALA A 182 1.00 -2.73 11.56
CA ALA A 182 0.53 -1.47 12.12
C ALA A 182 1.60 -0.82 13.01
N LEU A 183 2.27 -1.60 13.88
CA LEU A 183 3.37 -1.10 14.71
C LEU A 183 4.47 -0.46 13.86
N ALA A 184 4.87 -1.09 12.76
CA ALA A 184 5.92 -0.57 11.89
C ALA A 184 5.50 0.73 11.17
N ARG A 185 4.26 0.82 10.68
CA ARG A 185 3.75 2.02 9.97
C ARG A 185 3.68 3.24 10.88
N TRP A 186 3.19 3.06 12.11
CA TRP A 186 3.06 4.16 13.07
C TRP A 186 4.40 4.56 13.70
N ASN A 187 5.41 3.68 13.66
CA ASN A 187 6.71 3.90 14.29
C ASN A 187 7.41 5.21 13.86
N GLY A 188 7.40 5.52 12.56
CA GLY A 188 8.10 6.67 12.00
C GLY A 188 7.60 8.03 12.50
N ASN A 189 6.37 8.09 12.99
CA ASN A 189 5.73 9.31 13.50
C ASN A 189 5.79 9.43 15.03
N SER A 190 6.45 8.49 15.71
CA SER A 190 6.46 8.38 17.18
C SER A 190 7.73 8.89 17.83
N THR A 191 7.69 9.06 19.15
CA THR A 191 8.86 9.49 19.93
C THR A 191 9.92 8.38 20.05
N PRO A 192 11.22 8.72 20.27
CA PRO A 192 12.30 7.73 20.38
C PRO A 192 12.06 6.60 21.41
N PRO A 193 11.44 6.85 22.59
CA PRO A 193 11.07 5.77 23.51
C PRO A 193 10.09 4.75 22.93
N TYR A 194 9.10 5.19 22.16
CA TYR A 194 8.18 4.28 21.46
C TYR A 194 8.93 3.51 20.37
N GLN A 195 9.77 4.18 19.59
CA GLN A 195 10.56 3.52 18.54
C GLN A 195 11.38 2.34 19.05
N HIS A 196 12.03 2.51 20.21
CA HIS A 196 12.78 1.42 20.84
C HIS A 196 11.89 0.27 21.30
N ARG A 197 10.72 0.56 21.88
CA ARG A 197 9.75 -0.45 22.33
C ARG A 197 9.17 -1.23 21.15
N VAL A 198 8.87 -0.54 20.05
CA VAL A 198 8.38 -1.15 18.80
C VAL A 198 9.42 -2.09 18.24
N ALA A 199 10.67 -1.64 18.05
CA ALA A 199 11.74 -2.49 17.55
C ALA A 199 11.95 -3.75 18.42
N ALA A 200 11.91 -3.62 19.74
CA ALA A 200 12.01 -4.75 20.67
C ALA A 200 10.82 -5.73 20.53
N ALA A 201 9.59 -5.22 20.39
CA ALA A 201 8.40 -6.05 20.21
C ALA A 201 8.43 -6.80 18.87
N LEU A 202 8.84 -6.13 17.79
CA LEU A 202 9.01 -6.72 16.47
C LEU A 202 10.10 -7.81 16.47
N GLY A 203 11.24 -7.55 17.11
CA GLY A 203 12.32 -8.54 17.27
C GLY A 203 11.85 -9.78 18.04
N SER A 204 11.18 -9.58 19.19
CA SER A 204 10.64 -10.71 19.97
C SER A 204 9.59 -11.50 19.19
N PHE A 205 8.75 -10.84 18.39
CA PHE A 205 7.79 -11.54 17.53
C PHE A 205 8.52 -12.36 16.47
N ALA A 206 9.50 -11.76 15.78
CA ALA A 206 10.31 -12.43 14.76
C ALA A 206 11.02 -13.68 15.29
N ASP A 207 11.53 -13.65 16.52
CA ASP A 207 12.21 -14.80 17.15
C ASP A 207 11.24 -15.94 17.52
N SER A 208 9.97 -15.62 17.74
CA SER A 208 8.92 -16.59 18.11
C SER A 208 8.10 -17.10 16.92
N ALA A 209 8.09 -16.37 15.81
CA ALA A 209 7.29 -16.69 14.63
C ALA A 209 7.81 -17.96 13.94
N THR A 210 6.91 -18.93 13.74
CA THR A 210 7.23 -20.23 13.13
C THR A 210 6.58 -20.39 11.77
N GLU A 211 5.34 -19.92 11.62
CA GLU A 211 4.60 -19.93 10.36
C GLU A 211 5.15 -18.90 9.37
N ARG A 212 5.10 -19.23 8.07
CA ARG A 212 5.65 -18.40 7.00
C ARG A 212 5.09 -16.98 7.01
N ASP A 213 3.77 -16.83 7.05
CA ASP A 213 3.10 -15.53 6.96
C ASP A 213 3.53 -14.59 8.10
N ASP A 214 3.57 -15.13 9.32
CA ASP A 214 3.99 -14.39 10.51
C ASP A 214 5.46 -13.99 10.43
N ARG A 215 6.34 -14.91 9.98
CA ARG A 215 7.76 -14.63 9.75
C ARG A 215 7.97 -13.55 8.68
N ALA A 216 7.20 -13.59 7.59
CA ALA A 216 7.27 -12.60 6.52
C ALA A 216 6.83 -11.22 7.01
N ALA A 217 5.71 -11.14 7.71
CA ALA A 217 5.23 -9.91 8.33
C ALA A 217 6.27 -9.32 9.30
N ALA A 218 6.94 -10.17 10.10
CA ALA A 218 7.98 -9.73 11.01
C ALA A 218 9.20 -9.15 10.29
N VAL A 219 9.67 -9.79 9.21
CA VAL A 219 10.83 -9.30 8.43
C VAL A 219 10.52 -7.97 7.75
N LEU A 220 9.34 -7.85 7.14
CA LEU A 220 8.90 -6.60 6.50
C LEU A 220 8.80 -5.47 7.55
N ALA A 221 8.14 -5.73 8.67
CA ALA A 221 8.00 -4.77 9.76
C ALA A 221 9.36 -4.31 10.33
N LEU A 222 10.30 -5.25 10.53
CA LEU A 222 11.66 -4.94 10.96
C LEU A 222 12.39 -4.04 9.95
N GLY A 223 12.28 -4.33 8.66
CA GLY A 223 12.86 -3.50 7.62
C GLY A 223 12.25 -2.09 7.56
N THR A 224 10.92 -1.98 7.71
CA THR A 224 10.21 -0.69 7.76
C THR A 224 10.70 0.19 8.92
N VAL A 225 11.02 -0.39 10.08
CA VAL A 225 11.58 0.37 11.22
C VAL A 225 13.10 0.57 11.15
N GLY A 226 13.74 0.15 10.06
CA GLY A 226 15.18 0.32 9.83
C GLY A 226 16.08 -0.68 10.57
N ALA A 227 15.53 -1.81 11.03
CA ALA A 227 16.35 -2.88 11.61
C ALA A 227 17.11 -3.65 10.52
N ASP A 228 18.27 -4.20 10.88
CA ASP A 228 19.05 -5.02 9.97
C ASP A 228 18.40 -6.40 9.77
N VAL A 229 17.99 -6.67 8.52
CA VAL A 229 17.42 -7.95 8.10
C VAL A 229 18.32 -8.72 7.12
N SER A 230 19.58 -8.29 6.93
CA SER A 230 20.53 -8.92 5.99
C SER A 230 20.71 -10.42 6.23
N GLY A 231 20.77 -10.85 7.49
CA GLY A 231 20.87 -12.27 7.84
C GLY A 231 19.69 -13.14 7.37
N ARG A 232 18.54 -12.54 7.03
CA ARG A 232 17.36 -13.23 6.50
C ARG A 232 17.48 -13.56 5.00
N LEU A 233 18.48 -13.03 4.29
CA LEU A 233 18.80 -13.47 2.92
C LEU A 233 19.30 -14.92 2.88
N ALA A 234 19.79 -15.47 3.99
CA ALA A 234 20.21 -16.87 4.09
C ALA A 234 19.10 -17.81 4.59
N ASP A 235 17.85 -17.33 4.71
CA ASP A 235 16.74 -18.13 5.21
C ASP A 235 16.42 -19.30 4.27
N ALA A 236 16.00 -20.44 4.83
CA ALA A 236 15.62 -21.61 4.04
C ALA A 236 14.38 -21.35 3.17
N ASP A 237 13.47 -20.50 3.63
CA ASP A 237 12.21 -20.20 2.94
C ASP A 237 12.39 -19.06 1.90
N PRO A 238 12.08 -19.29 0.61
CA PRO A 238 12.21 -18.26 -0.43
C PRO A 238 11.35 -17.02 -0.19
N ALA A 239 10.18 -17.15 0.44
CA ALA A 239 9.32 -16.01 0.73
C ALA A 239 9.98 -15.07 1.74
N ILE A 240 10.69 -15.62 2.74
CA ILE A 240 11.39 -14.85 3.77
C ILE A 240 12.61 -14.14 3.19
N ARG A 241 13.36 -14.82 2.31
CA ARG A 241 14.46 -14.18 1.57
C ARG A 241 13.97 -13.01 0.70
N ALA A 242 12.85 -13.18 0.00
CA ALA A 242 12.28 -12.11 -0.82
C ALA A 242 11.80 -10.92 0.02
N CYS A 243 11.14 -11.16 1.16
CA CYS A 243 10.78 -10.10 2.11
C CYS A 243 12.02 -9.36 2.64
N ALA A 244 13.09 -10.07 2.98
CA ALA A 244 14.35 -9.45 3.40
C ALA A 244 14.97 -8.62 2.27
N ALA A 245 14.93 -9.14 1.03
CA ALA A 245 15.46 -8.46 -0.13
C ALA A 245 14.76 -7.11 -0.39
N LEU A 246 13.44 -7.03 -0.21
CA LEU A 246 12.67 -5.77 -0.32
C LEU A 246 13.19 -4.68 0.62
N CYS A 247 13.61 -5.05 1.82
CA CYS A 247 14.13 -4.14 2.84
C CYS A 247 15.60 -3.74 2.60
N LEU A 248 16.26 -4.29 1.57
CA LEU A 248 17.66 -4.09 1.26
C LEU A 248 17.84 -3.58 -0.18
N PRO A 249 17.33 -2.37 -0.51
CA PRO A 249 17.27 -1.87 -1.89
C PRO A 249 18.65 -1.66 -2.53
N ARG A 250 19.70 -1.46 -1.72
CA ARG A 250 21.08 -1.23 -2.18
C ARG A 250 21.95 -2.48 -2.25
N SER A 251 21.41 -3.66 -1.91
CA SER A 251 22.19 -4.91 -1.92
C SER A 251 22.06 -5.63 -3.27
N GLY A 252 23.21 -6.01 -3.84
CA GLY A 252 23.28 -6.83 -5.05
C GLY A 252 22.78 -8.26 -4.82
N GLU A 253 23.13 -8.86 -3.68
CA GLU A 253 22.61 -10.19 -3.27
C GLU A 253 21.08 -10.17 -3.15
N ALA A 254 20.52 -9.10 -2.59
CA ALA A 254 19.07 -8.94 -2.54
C ALA A 254 18.44 -8.81 -3.94
N ALA A 255 19.11 -8.13 -4.89
CA ALA A 255 18.63 -8.06 -6.27
C ALA A 255 18.63 -9.45 -6.93
N GLU A 256 19.68 -10.25 -6.71
CA GLU A 256 19.77 -11.63 -7.19
C GLU A 256 18.67 -12.53 -6.60
N GLU A 257 18.33 -12.36 -5.31
CA GLU A 257 17.20 -13.08 -4.70
C GLU A 257 15.85 -12.70 -5.32
N LEU A 258 15.62 -11.41 -5.61
CA LEU A 258 14.39 -10.96 -6.29
C LEU A 258 14.30 -11.56 -7.70
N VAL A 259 15.39 -11.54 -8.48
CA VAL A 259 15.43 -12.19 -9.79
C VAL A 259 15.12 -13.67 -9.67
N ARG A 260 15.76 -14.37 -8.72
CA ARG A 260 15.53 -15.81 -8.50
C ARG A 260 14.08 -16.12 -8.18
N ALA A 261 13.48 -15.39 -7.24
CA ALA A 261 12.06 -15.53 -6.90
C ALA A 261 11.16 -15.34 -8.12
N LEU A 262 11.40 -14.27 -8.89
CA LEU A 262 10.58 -13.90 -10.05
C LEU A 262 10.78 -14.82 -11.27
N THR A 263 11.68 -15.80 -11.23
CA THR A 263 11.69 -16.90 -12.22
C THR A 263 10.54 -17.90 -12.04
N GLN A 264 9.86 -17.87 -10.88
CA GLN A 264 8.70 -18.71 -10.56
C GLN A 264 7.51 -17.84 -10.12
N PRO A 265 7.01 -16.92 -10.96
CA PRO A 265 6.04 -15.90 -10.55
C PRO A 265 4.70 -16.49 -10.06
N GLU A 266 4.32 -17.67 -10.57
CA GLU A 266 3.10 -18.37 -10.17
C GLU A 266 3.20 -18.98 -8.75
N GLU A 267 4.40 -19.35 -8.32
CA GLU A 267 4.67 -19.82 -6.95
C GLU A 267 4.70 -18.63 -5.98
N VAL A 268 5.35 -17.53 -6.39
CA VAL A 268 5.45 -16.28 -5.63
C VAL A 268 4.06 -15.79 -5.19
N ASP A 269 3.08 -15.79 -6.09
CA ASP A 269 1.73 -15.31 -5.78
C ASP A 269 0.94 -16.22 -4.83
N ARG A 270 1.43 -17.43 -4.59
CA ARG A 270 0.82 -18.43 -3.69
C ARG A 270 1.59 -18.61 -2.39
N TRP A 271 2.65 -17.84 -2.14
CA TRP A 271 3.48 -18.01 -0.95
C TRP A 271 2.73 -17.89 0.36
N PHE A 272 1.74 -16.99 0.42
CA PHE A 272 1.06 -16.62 1.66
C PHE A 272 -0.40 -17.07 1.64
N GLU A 273 -0.85 -17.71 2.72
CA GLU A 273 -2.27 -17.96 2.96
C GLU A 273 -2.97 -16.66 3.35
N ARG A 274 -2.31 -15.87 4.21
CA ARG A 274 -2.68 -14.51 4.59
C ARG A 274 -1.59 -13.57 4.10
N ARG A 275 -1.89 -12.88 2.99
CA ARG A 275 -0.95 -11.95 2.37
C ARG A 275 -0.64 -10.77 3.30
N PRO A 276 0.63 -10.47 3.58
CA PRO A 276 1.01 -9.23 4.29
C PRO A 276 0.50 -7.98 3.57
N SER A 277 0.11 -6.94 4.31
CA SER A 277 -0.47 -5.71 3.72
C SER A 277 0.53 -4.92 2.84
N SER A 278 1.83 -5.18 2.97
CA SER A 278 2.88 -4.64 2.09
C SER A 278 2.80 -5.16 0.63
N PHE A 279 1.93 -6.13 0.34
CA PHE A 279 1.72 -6.69 -1.00
C PHE A 279 0.32 -6.34 -1.53
N PRO A 280 0.14 -5.16 -2.13
CA PRO A 280 -1.11 -4.86 -2.83
C PRO A 280 -1.25 -5.77 -4.05
N MET A 281 -2.39 -6.45 -4.19
CA MET A 281 -2.62 -7.43 -5.26
C MET A 281 -1.56 -8.56 -5.26
N HIS A 282 -1.03 -8.94 -6.43
CA HIS A 282 -0.09 -10.05 -6.57
C HIS A 282 1.27 -9.73 -5.94
N VAL A 283 1.85 -10.70 -5.22
CA VAL A 283 3.15 -10.55 -4.54
C VAL A 283 4.25 -10.19 -5.55
N ARG A 284 4.19 -10.80 -6.74
CA ARG A 284 5.17 -10.54 -7.81
C ARG A 284 5.25 -9.06 -8.21
N PHE A 285 4.18 -8.29 -8.07
CA PHE A 285 4.16 -6.87 -8.45
C PHE A 285 5.08 -6.04 -7.56
N THR A 286 5.00 -6.22 -6.25
CA THR A 286 5.88 -5.53 -5.28
C THR A 286 7.34 -5.94 -5.49
N LEU A 287 7.59 -7.25 -5.70
CA LEU A 287 8.95 -7.74 -5.95
C LEU A 287 9.54 -7.15 -7.23
N LEU A 288 8.76 -7.14 -8.32
CA LEU A 288 9.19 -6.58 -9.60
C LEU A 288 9.44 -5.08 -9.49
N ASN A 289 8.52 -4.33 -8.88
CA ASN A 289 8.71 -2.89 -8.71
C ASN A 289 9.99 -2.59 -7.91
N SER A 290 10.23 -3.31 -6.82
CA SER A 290 11.48 -3.17 -6.05
C SER A 290 12.73 -3.55 -6.86
N LEU A 291 12.64 -4.57 -7.72
CA LEU A 291 13.75 -4.96 -8.59
C LEU A 291 14.06 -3.88 -9.65
N LEU A 292 13.02 -3.31 -10.27
CA LEU A 292 13.15 -2.29 -11.32
C LEU A 292 13.66 -0.93 -10.79
N GLN A 293 13.51 -0.65 -9.50
CA GLN A 293 14.07 0.53 -8.85
C GLN A 293 15.58 0.42 -8.56
N ARG A 294 16.20 -0.74 -8.81
CA ARG A 294 17.63 -0.97 -8.55
C ARG A 294 18.46 -0.71 -9.79
N GLU A 295 19.74 -0.38 -9.59
CA GLU A 295 20.74 -0.28 -10.64
C GLU A 295 21.15 -1.68 -11.16
N THR A 296 20.24 -2.35 -11.86
CA THR A 296 20.45 -3.68 -12.46
C THR A 296 20.28 -3.60 -13.98
N SER A 297 21.17 -4.23 -14.74
CA SER A 297 21.03 -4.28 -16.20
C SER A 297 19.82 -5.13 -16.61
N PHE A 298 19.14 -4.76 -17.70
CA PHE A 298 17.99 -5.52 -18.18
C PHE A 298 18.35 -6.98 -18.50
N ALA A 299 19.57 -7.22 -19.02
CA ALA A 299 20.08 -8.57 -19.28
C ALA A 299 20.14 -9.45 -18.01
N ALA A 300 20.45 -8.86 -16.85
CA ALA A 300 20.53 -9.61 -15.59
C ALA A 300 19.15 -10.00 -15.04
N ILE A 301 18.09 -9.24 -15.34
CA ILE A 301 16.71 -9.56 -14.92
C ILE A 301 15.92 -10.33 -15.98
N LEU A 302 16.49 -10.56 -17.17
CA LEU A 302 15.80 -11.16 -18.31
C LEU A 302 15.11 -12.50 -18.00
N PRO A 303 15.70 -13.45 -17.23
CA PRO A 303 15.01 -14.70 -16.90
C PRO A 303 13.70 -14.48 -16.13
N ALA A 304 13.70 -13.53 -15.19
CA ALA A 304 12.50 -13.14 -14.47
C ALA A 304 11.49 -12.43 -15.38
N ALA A 305 11.97 -11.52 -16.24
CA ALA A 305 11.11 -10.78 -17.17
C ALA A 305 10.34 -11.72 -18.11
N VAL A 306 11.01 -12.72 -18.67
CA VAL A 306 10.39 -13.74 -19.54
C VAL A 306 9.37 -14.58 -18.77
N ALA A 307 9.71 -15.08 -17.58
CA ALA A 307 8.80 -15.87 -16.77
C ALA A 307 7.53 -15.09 -16.39
N ILE A 308 7.68 -13.81 -16.03
CA ILE A 308 6.55 -12.92 -15.73
C ILE A 308 5.65 -12.75 -16.94
N VAL A 309 6.21 -12.41 -18.11
CA VAL A 309 5.45 -12.19 -19.35
C VAL A 309 4.63 -13.43 -19.74
N GLN A 310 5.15 -14.63 -19.50
CA GLN A 310 4.43 -15.87 -19.78
C GLN A 310 3.18 -16.06 -18.90
N LEU A 311 3.17 -15.50 -17.68
CA LEU A 311 2.03 -15.53 -16.76
C LEU A 311 1.09 -14.32 -16.94
N SER A 312 1.60 -13.22 -17.48
CA SER A 312 0.89 -11.95 -17.58
C SER A 312 -0.40 -12.03 -18.39
N THR A 313 -1.31 -11.10 -18.11
CA THR A 313 -2.55 -10.88 -18.87
C THR A 313 -2.64 -9.43 -19.32
N PRO A 314 -3.55 -9.07 -20.25
CA PRO A 314 -3.78 -7.68 -20.62
C PRO A 314 -4.11 -6.77 -19.43
N TYR A 315 -4.76 -7.32 -18.40
CA TYR A 315 -5.18 -6.58 -17.20
C TYR A 315 -4.04 -6.27 -16.23
N THR A 316 -2.88 -6.92 -16.37
CA THR A 316 -1.74 -6.74 -15.46
C THR A 316 -0.70 -5.76 -16.02
N ALA A 317 -0.93 -5.20 -17.21
CA ALA A 317 0.02 -4.39 -17.97
C ALA A 317 0.72 -3.29 -17.16
N ASP A 318 0.01 -2.56 -16.31
CA ASP A 318 0.60 -1.48 -15.52
C ASP A 318 1.52 -1.97 -14.40
N ASN A 319 1.32 -3.21 -13.93
CA ASN A 319 1.99 -3.77 -12.76
C ASN A 319 3.13 -4.74 -13.11
N ASP A 320 3.11 -5.38 -14.29
CA ASP A 320 4.14 -6.35 -14.66
C ASP A 320 4.82 -6.08 -16.02
N TRP A 321 4.23 -6.51 -17.13
CA TRP A 321 4.94 -6.52 -18.42
C TRP A 321 5.14 -5.13 -19.05
N GLY A 322 4.31 -4.14 -18.71
CA GLY A 322 4.52 -2.74 -19.13
C GLY A 322 5.75 -2.09 -18.49
N PRO A 323 5.93 -2.14 -17.15
CA PRO A 323 7.19 -1.76 -16.51
C PRO A 323 8.43 -2.48 -17.07
N LEU A 324 8.33 -3.79 -17.37
CA LEU A 324 9.42 -4.54 -17.99
C LEU A 324 9.78 -4.04 -19.39
N LEU A 325 8.77 -3.68 -20.21
CA LEU A 325 9.01 -3.05 -21.51
C LEU A 325 9.76 -1.72 -21.36
N ARG A 326 9.36 -0.86 -20.43
CA ARG A 326 10.07 0.41 -20.16
C ARG A 326 11.52 0.18 -19.73
N ALA A 327 11.76 -0.85 -18.92
CA ALA A 327 13.12 -1.23 -18.52
C ALA A 327 13.96 -1.81 -19.67
N ALA A 328 13.33 -2.43 -20.66
CA ALA A 328 13.98 -2.99 -21.85
C ALA A 328 14.36 -1.92 -22.90
N PHE A 329 13.60 -0.81 -22.94
CA PHE A 329 13.77 0.31 -23.88
C PHE A 329 13.88 1.66 -23.14
N PRO A 330 14.90 1.85 -22.28
CA PRO A 330 15.04 3.06 -21.47
C PRO A 330 15.29 4.34 -22.29
N GLU A 331 15.73 4.20 -23.55
CA GLU A 331 15.99 5.30 -24.47
C GLU A 331 14.74 5.92 -25.09
N VAL A 332 13.58 5.26 -24.98
CA VAL A 332 12.32 5.76 -25.55
C VAL A 332 11.65 6.71 -24.56
N GLU A 333 11.64 8.00 -24.89
CA GLU A 333 10.92 9.00 -24.12
C GLU A 333 9.44 9.05 -24.54
N PHE A 334 8.53 8.76 -23.60
CA PHE A 334 7.10 8.89 -23.83
C PHE A 334 6.61 10.31 -23.49
N VAL A 335 6.07 11.00 -24.49
CA VAL A 335 5.40 12.29 -24.31
C VAL A 335 3.89 12.12 -24.54
N PRO A 336 3.02 12.50 -23.58
CA PRO A 336 1.58 12.42 -23.76
C PRO A 336 1.10 13.09 -25.05
N GLY A 337 0.30 12.37 -25.84
CA GLY A 337 -0.22 12.85 -27.13
C GLY A 337 0.72 12.63 -28.32
N GLN A 338 1.92 12.09 -28.12
CA GLN A 338 2.86 11.72 -29.19
C GLN A 338 3.08 10.22 -29.23
N TYR A 339 3.24 9.69 -30.45
CA TYR A 339 3.61 8.29 -30.68
C TYR A 339 5.13 8.23 -30.89
N PRO A 340 5.89 7.59 -29.99
CA PRO A 340 7.31 7.39 -30.20
C PRO A 340 7.58 6.56 -31.46
N PRO A 341 8.69 6.79 -32.17
CA PRO A 341 9.08 5.93 -33.29
C PRO A 341 9.39 4.51 -32.80
N VAL A 342 9.32 3.54 -33.72
CA VAL A 342 9.71 2.15 -33.44
C VAL A 342 11.21 2.13 -33.06
N PRO A 343 11.61 1.42 -31.99
CA PRO A 343 13.02 1.33 -31.59
C PRO A 343 13.91 0.76 -32.70
N GLU A 344 14.98 1.46 -33.06
CA GLU A 344 15.89 1.06 -34.14
C GLU A 344 16.91 -0.01 -33.70
N ASN A 345 17.28 -0.05 -32.41
CA ASN A 345 18.34 -0.93 -31.88
C ASN A 345 17.78 -1.96 -30.89
N ILE A 346 17.08 -2.98 -31.41
CA ILE A 346 16.52 -4.06 -30.57
C ILE A 346 17.59 -5.11 -30.26
N GLY A 347 18.28 -5.00 -29.12
CA GLY A 347 19.32 -5.95 -28.71
C GLY A 347 18.81 -7.37 -28.37
N ALA A 348 19.73 -8.31 -28.16
CA ALA A 348 19.37 -9.71 -27.85
C ALA A 348 18.48 -9.89 -26.61
N PRO A 349 18.68 -9.18 -25.48
CA PRO A 349 17.75 -9.23 -24.35
C PRO A 349 16.34 -8.73 -24.69
N GLN A 350 16.23 -7.61 -25.42
CA GLN A 350 14.96 -7.06 -25.87
C GLN A 350 14.24 -8.04 -26.79
N ARG A 351 14.95 -8.65 -27.74
CA ARG A 351 14.40 -9.67 -28.65
C ARG A 351 13.82 -10.86 -27.89
N GLN A 352 14.48 -11.34 -26.83
CA GLN A 352 13.96 -12.43 -26.00
C GLN A 352 12.68 -12.05 -25.24
N LEU A 353 12.61 -10.83 -24.68
CA LEU A 353 11.39 -10.33 -24.04
C LEU A 353 10.23 -10.23 -25.04
N LEU A 354 10.47 -9.63 -26.20
CA LEU A 354 9.49 -9.49 -27.27
C LEU A 354 9.01 -10.85 -27.80
N ALA A 355 9.91 -11.82 -27.96
CA ALA A 355 9.56 -13.18 -28.34
C ALA A 355 8.63 -13.84 -27.29
N ALA A 356 8.88 -13.61 -26.00
CA ALA A 356 7.99 -14.08 -24.94
C ALA A 356 6.60 -13.42 -25.00
N LEU A 357 6.53 -12.11 -25.29
CA LEU A 357 5.26 -11.39 -25.47
C LEU A 357 4.47 -11.96 -26.67
N VAL A 358 5.14 -12.21 -27.80
CA VAL A 358 4.51 -12.80 -28.99
C VAL A 358 4.04 -14.24 -28.74
N ALA A 359 4.78 -15.01 -27.93
CA ALA A 359 4.41 -16.38 -27.56
C ALA A 359 3.18 -16.43 -26.64
N ASN A 360 2.97 -15.42 -25.78
CA ASN A 360 1.78 -15.33 -24.95
C ASN A 360 0.57 -14.80 -25.76
N GLU A 361 -0.16 -15.72 -26.38
CA GLU A 361 -1.33 -15.38 -27.21
C GLU A 361 -2.43 -14.63 -26.45
N GLY A 362 -2.53 -14.85 -25.14
CA GLY A 362 -3.54 -14.24 -24.28
C GLY A 362 -3.39 -12.73 -24.08
N LEU A 363 -2.24 -12.15 -24.45
CA LEU A 363 -2.00 -10.70 -24.37
C LEU A 363 -2.63 -9.91 -25.52
N TRP A 364 -3.01 -10.58 -26.61
CA TRP A 364 -3.34 -9.95 -27.88
C TRP A 364 -4.83 -10.00 -28.21
N GLY A 365 -5.28 -9.11 -29.10
CA GLY A 365 -6.67 -9.09 -29.59
C GLY A 365 -7.69 -8.66 -28.53
N THR A 366 -7.26 -7.96 -27.49
CA THR A 366 -8.14 -7.48 -26.42
C THR A 366 -8.39 -5.98 -26.51
N ASN A 367 -9.56 -5.52 -26.05
CA ASN A 367 -9.91 -4.10 -25.97
C ASN A 367 -9.38 -3.41 -24.69
N VAL A 368 -8.34 -3.97 -24.05
CA VAL A 368 -7.78 -3.42 -22.81
C VAL A 368 -6.81 -2.28 -23.17
N GLY A 369 -7.24 -1.05 -22.91
CA GLY A 369 -6.46 0.16 -23.25
C GLY A 369 -5.05 0.17 -22.67
N ASN A 370 -4.88 -0.29 -21.41
CA ASN A 370 -3.59 -0.28 -20.72
C ASN A 370 -2.56 -1.21 -21.40
N ALA A 371 -3.00 -2.32 -21.99
CA ALA A 371 -2.14 -3.20 -22.77
C ALA A 371 -1.59 -2.51 -24.02
N GLY A 372 -2.46 -1.81 -24.77
CA GLY A 372 -2.04 -1.02 -25.91
C GLY A 372 -1.11 0.13 -25.51
N LEU A 373 -1.42 0.83 -24.40
CA LEU A 373 -0.59 1.90 -23.87
C LEU A 373 0.81 1.41 -23.45
N ALA A 374 0.93 0.20 -22.90
CA ALA A 374 2.22 -0.37 -22.47
C ALA A 374 3.20 -0.52 -23.64
N LEU A 375 2.75 -0.99 -24.80
CA LEU A 375 3.56 -1.10 -26.02
C LEU A 375 3.81 0.26 -26.66
N MET A 376 2.76 1.08 -26.78
CA MET A 376 2.85 2.42 -27.37
C MET A 376 3.87 3.31 -26.63
N ARG A 377 3.96 3.21 -25.30
CA ARG A 377 4.92 3.98 -24.48
C ARG A 377 6.39 3.70 -24.83
N VAL A 378 6.68 2.55 -25.45
CA VAL A 378 8.03 2.19 -25.91
C VAL A 378 8.14 2.15 -27.43
N GLY A 379 7.21 2.80 -28.14
CA GLY A 379 7.22 2.90 -29.60
C GLY A 379 6.81 1.61 -30.34
N LEU A 380 6.31 0.60 -29.62
CA LEU A 380 5.94 -0.68 -30.21
C LEU A 380 4.45 -0.71 -30.61
N PRO A 381 4.10 -1.33 -31.74
CA PRO A 381 2.70 -1.50 -32.15
C PRO A 381 1.97 -2.49 -31.24
N TYR A 382 0.69 -2.23 -30.97
CA TYR A 382 -0.20 -3.22 -30.35
C TYR A 382 -0.75 -4.20 -31.40
N ASP A 383 0.16 -4.92 -32.05
CA ASP A 383 -0.15 -5.94 -33.04
C ASP A 383 0.89 -7.08 -32.96
N ARG A 384 0.41 -8.29 -32.68
CA ARG A 384 1.27 -9.47 -32.46
C ARG A 384 2.14 -9.77 -33.69
N GLN A 385 1.56 -9.67 -34.89
CA GLN A 385 2.25 -10.01 -36.12
C GLN A 385 3.29 -8.94 -36.47
N ALA A 386 2.99 -7.66 -36.22
CA ALA A 386 3.94 -6.57 -36.42
C ALA A 386 5.17 -6.74 -35.52
N ILE A 387 5.00 -7.13 -34.25
CA ILE A 387 6.13 -7.43 -33.36
C ILE A 387 6.92 -8.65 -33.86
N ALA A 388 6.23 -9.70 -34.34
CA ALA A 388 6.91 -10.88 -34.89
C ALA A 388 7.79 -10.53 -36.09
N VAL A 389 7.31 -9.67 -37.01
CA VAL A 389 8.10 -9.20 -38.17
C VAL A 389 9.33 -8.41 -37.73
N LEU A 390 9.21 -7.53 -36.72
CA LEU A 390 10.36 -6.79 -36.17
C LEU A 390 11.47 -7.72 -35.64
N LEU A 391 11.10 -8.91 -35.13
CA LEU A 391 12.06 -9.91 -34.66
C LEU A 391 12.76 -10.65 -35.81
N GLU A 392 12.09 -10.81 -36.96
CA GLU A 392 12.66 -11.46 -38.15
C GLU A 392 13.62 -10.52 -38.89
N ASP A 393 13.24 -9.26 -39.10
CA ASP A 393 14.03 -8.27 -39.85
C ASP A 393 15.39 -8.01 -39.19
N ALA A 394 15.47 -8.09 -37.85
CA ALA A 394 16.69 -7.84 -37.10
C ALA A 394 17.67 -9.04 -37.08
N THR A 395 17.29 -10.20 -37.62
CA THR A 395 18.18 -11.39 -37.75
C THR A 395 18.88 -11.48 -39.11
N GLY A 396 18.54 -10.59 -40.05
CA GLY A 396 19.13 -10.54 -41.40
C GLY A 396 20.45 -9.78 -41.52
N ASP A 397 20.90 -9.13 -40.44
CA ASP A 397 22.10 -8.25 -40.40
C ASP A 397 23.25 -8.79 -39.50
N GLU A 398 23.16 -10.03 -39.00
CA GLU A 398 24.29 -10.79 -38.41
C GLU A 398 24.91 -11.74 -39.46
#